data_AF-A0A920PE05-F1
#
_entry.id   AF-A0A920PE05-F1
#
_cell.length_a   1.000
_cell.length_b   1.000
_cell.length_c   1.000
_cell.angle_alpha   90.00
_cell.angle_beta   90.00
_cell.angle_gamma   90.00
#
_symmetry.space_group_name_H-M   'P 1'
#
loop_
_entity.id
_entity.type
_entity.pdbx_description
1 polymer ?
#
loop_
_entity_poly.entity_id
_entity_poly.type
_entity_poly.pdbx_seq_one_letter_code
_entity_poly.pdbx_strand_id
1 'polypeptide(L)' 'MQTVVPKKWLEKKVFEFRLNDQLERELLEASLVDNGFVRSPLVENRCDFSVRGDIVVFFSIRAVNLFE' A
#
# COMPACT_ATOMS: atom_id res chain seq x y z
N MET A 1 -28.15 -11.99 -1.77
CA MET A 1 -27.60 -10.65 -1.41
C MET A 1 -26.16 -10.85 -0.96
N GLN A 2 -25.22 -10.06 -1.46
CA GLN A 2 -23.82 -10.11 -1.03
C GLN A 2 -23.61 -9.18 0.17
N THR A 3 -23.08 -9.71 1.27
CA THR A 3 -22.66 -8.90 2.43
C THR A 3 -21.29 -8.28 2.12
N VAL A 4 -21.14 -6.99 2.41
CA VAL A 4 -19.90 -6.24 2.14
C VAL A 4 -19.32 -5.65 3.42
N VAL A 5 -18.02 -5.33 3.38
CA VAL A 5 -17.33 -4.68 4.49
C VAL A 5 -17.86 -3.24 4.67
N PRO A 6 -18.11 -2.78 5.90
CA PRO A 6 -18.57 -1.41 6.14
C PRO A 6 -17.55 -0.35 5.70
N LYS A 7 -18.02 0.74 5.09
CA LYS A 7 -17.18 1.88 4.66
C LYS A 7 -16.28 2.41 5.80
N LYS A 8 -16.85 2.57 7.00
CA LYS A 8 -16.14 3.04 8.19
C LYS A 8 -14.97 2.15 8.60
N TRP A 9 -15.01 0.87 8.23
CA TRP A 9 -13.90 -0.04 8.48
C TRP A 9 -12.79 0.18 7.45
N LEU A 10 -13.14 0.36 6.18
CA LEU A 10 -12.19 0.66 5.10
C LEU A 10 -11.46 1.99 5.34
N GLU A 11 -12.18 3.04 5.75
CA GLU A 11 -11.60 4.37 6.00
C GLU A 11 -10.47 4.34 7.05
N LYS A 12 -10.53 3.44 8.03
CA LYS A 12 -9.47 3.27 9.05
C LYS A 12 -8.22 2.55 8.53
N LYS A 13 -8.31 1.93 7.36
CA LYS A 13 -7.24 1.17 6.71
C LYS A 13 -6.65 1.92 5.51
N VAL A 14 -7.15 3.12 5.22
CA VAL A 14 -6.57 3.98 4.20
C VAL A 14 -5.38 4.72 4.79
N PHE A 15 -4.23 4.58 4.14
CA PHE A 15 -3.04 5.35 4.42
C PHE A 15 -2.83 6.33 3.25
N GLU A 16 -2.88 7.62 3.53
CA GLU A 16 -2.68 8.69 2.53
C GLU A 16 -1.36 9.40 2.80
N PHE A 17 -0.62 9.70 1.73
CA PHE A 17 0.58 10.54 1.76
C PHE A 17 0.70 11.28 0.45
N ARG A 18 1.45 12.38 0.45
CA ARG A 18 1.63 13.29 -0.68
C ARG A 18 3.12 13.49 -0.99
N LEU A 19 3.40 14.04 -2.17
CA LEU A 19 4.74 14.48 -2.52
C LEU A 19 5.25 15.48 -1.48
N ASN A 20 6.49 15.28 -1.05
CA ASN A 20 7.20 16.04 0.00
C ASN A 20 6.80 15.75 1.45
N ASP A 21 5.93 14.79 1.72
CA ASP A 21 5.70 14.33 3.09
C ASP A 21 6.96 13.67 3.66
N GLN A 22 7.27 13.97 4.92
CA GLN A 22 8.33 13.30 5.68
C GLN A 22 7.76 11.99 6.23
N LEU A 23 8.05 10.89 5.55
CA LEU A 23 7.58 9.56 5.94
C LEU A 23 8.76 8.63 6.15
N GLU A 24 8.83 8.02 7.34
CA GLU A 24 9.79 6.96 7.63
C GLU A 24 9.47 5.74 6.76
N ARG A 25 10.50 5.22 6.09
CA ARG A 25 10.38 4.07 5.20
C ARG A 25 9.88 2.84 5.96
N GLU A 26 10.39 2.62 7.16
CA GLU A 26 10.03 1.52 8.04
C GLU A 26 8.56 1.59 8.45
N LEU A 27 8.04 2.81 8.68
CA LEU A 27 6.62 3.03 8.98
C LEU A 27 5.74 2.67 7.77
N LEU A 28 6.15 3.06 6.57
CA LEU A 28 5.43 2.69 5.34
C LEU A 28 5.44 1.18 5.11
N GLU A 29 6.60 0.53 5.27
CA GLU A 29 6.72 -0.93 5.13
C GLU A 29 5.84 -1.67 6.13
N ALA A 30 5.87 -1.29 7.41
CA ALA A 30 5.00 -1.87 8.43
C ALA A 30 3.51 -1.68 8.09
N SER A 31 3.12 -0.48 7.64
CA SER A 31 1.76 -0.18 7.22
C SER A 31 1.31 -1.03 6.02
N LEU A 32 2.17 -1.23 5.03
CA LEU A 32 1.87 -2.10 3.87
C LEU A 32 1.61 -3.55 4.33
N VAL A 33 2.48 -4.09 5.18
CA VAL A 33 2.33 -5.44 5.74
C VAL A 33 1.05 -5.57 6.56
N ASP A 34 0.74 -4.60 7.42
CA ASP A 34 -0.47 -4.57 8.25
C ASP A 34 -1.77 -4.45 7.43
N ASN A 35 -1.68 -3.92 6.22
CA ASN A 35 -2.76 -3.84 5.24
C ASN A 35 -2.82 -5.05 4.28
N GLY A 36 -1.97 -6.06 4.49
CA GLY A 36 -1.99 -7.32 3.75
C GLY A 36 -1.23 -7.29 2.43
N PHE A 37 -0.32 -6.31 2.24
CA PHE A 37 0.58 -6.33 1.10
C PHE A 37 1.66 -7.39 1.27
N VAL A 38 2.10 -7.96 0.14
CA VAL A 38 3.11 -9.02 0.09
C VAL A 38 4.43 -8.43 -0.40
N ARG A 39 5.50 -8.66 0.37
CA ARG A 39 6.84 -8.25 -0.05
C ARG A 39 7.34 -9.20 -1.14
N SER A 40 7.62 -8.67 -2.33
CA SER A 40 8.13 -9.41 -3.48
C SER A 40 9.40 -8.75 -4.03
N PRO A 41 10.38 -9.51 -4.56
CA PRO A 41 11.53 -8.94 -5.26
C PRO A 41 11.17 -8.08 -6.49
N LEU A 42 10.01 -8.37 -7.10
CA LEU A 42 9.44 -7.67 -8.24
C LEU A 42 7.95 -7.44 -8.00
N VAL A 43 7.50 -6.21 -8.21
CA VAL A 43 6.09 -5.83 -8.01
C VAL A 43 5.32 -6.09 -9.29
N GLU A 44 4.55 -7.18 -9.32
CA GLU A 44 3.83 -7.63 -10.51
C GLU A 44 2.31 -7.62 -10.30
N ASN A 45 1.87 -7.95 -9.10
CA ASN A 45 0.46 -8.06 -8.75
C ASN A 45 0.02 -6.92 -7.84
N ARG A 46 -1.30 -6.72 -7.78
CA ARG A 46 -1.90 -5.83 -6.79
C ARG A 46 -1.53 -6.31 -5.40
N CYS A 47 -1.29 -5.36 -4.51
CA CYS A 47 -0.81 -5.61 -3.16
C CYS A 47 0.62 -6.15 -3.08
N ASP A 48 1.38 -6.22 -4.17
CA ASP A 48 2.82 -6.46 -4.07
C ASP A 48 3.55 -5.17 -3.69
N PHE A 49 4.64 -5.30 -2.93
CA PHE A 49 5.60 -4.22 -2.72
C PHE A 49 7.04 -4.73 -2.66
N SER A 50 7.98 -3.86 -3.00
CA SER A 50 9.42 -4.08 -2.97
C SER A 50 10.11 -2.89 -2.33
N VAL A 51 11.15 -3.17 -1.55
CA VAL A 51 12.02 -2.14 -0.97
C VAL A 51 13.43 -2.33 -1.51
N ARG A 52 14.00 -1.27 -2.11
CA ARG A 52 15.34 -1.24 -2.70
C ARG A 52 16.07 0.01 -2.20
N GLY A 53 16.87 -0.16 -1.15
CA GLY A 53 17.45 0.98 -0.43
C GLY A 53 16.34 1.87 0.13
N ASP A 54 16.37 3.15 -0.26
CA ASP A 54 15.38 4.16 0.14
C ASP A 54 14.15 4.21 -0.77
N ILE A 55 14.09 3.38 -1.81
CA ILE A 55 12.98 3.33 -2.75
C ILE A 55 12.00 2.24 -2.34
N VAL A 56 10.74 2.63 -2.12
CA VAL A 56 9.62 1.70 -1.92
C VAL A 56 8.74 1.72 -3.16
N VAL A 57 8.61 0.57 -3.81
CA VAL A 57 7.69 0.36 -4.94
C VAL A 57 6.54 -0.49 -4.45
N PHE A 58 5.30 -0.11 -4.72
CA PHE A 58 4.12 -0.90 -4.34
C PHE A 58 3.04 -0.75 -5.41
N PHE A 59 2.17 -1.75 -5.52
CA PHE A 59 1.02 -1.70 -6.43
C PHE A 59 -0.27 -1.51 -5.63
N SER A 60 -0.82 -0.30 -5.69
CA SER A 60 -2.09 0.06 -5.03
C SER A 60 -3.27 -0.81 -5.47
N ILE A 61 -4.15 -1.10 -4.52
CA ILE A 61 -5.41 -1.84 -4.75
C ILE A 61 -6.34 -1.10 -5.73
N ARG A 62 -6.32 0.24 -5.68
CA ARG A 62 -7.24 1.11 -6.43
C ARG A 62 -6.68 1.59 -7.77
N ALA A 63 -5.36 1.61 -7.93
CA ALA A 63 -4.74 2.18 -9.11
C ALA A 63 -4.73 1.18 -10.27
N VAL A 64 -4.84 1.70 -11.49
CA VAL A 64 -4.63 0.91 -12.72
C VAL A 64 -3.12 0.78 -13.02
N ASN A 65 -2.32 1.74 -12.56
CA ASN A 65 -0.86 1.81 -12.72
C ASN A 65 -0.14 1.87 -11.36
N LEU A 66 1.15 1.52 -11.31
CA LEU A 66 1.93 1.45 -10.06
C LEU A 66 2.08 2.80 -9.34
N PHE A 67 2.11 3.91 -10.07
CA PHE A 67 2.10 5.27 -9.53
C PHE A 67 1.31 6.15 -10.49
N GLU A 68 0.26 6.80 -10.01
CA GLU A 68 -0.41 7.93 -10.68
C GLU A 68 -0.17 9.20 -9.87
#